data_AF-A0AA88H6M9-F1
#
_entry.id   AF-A0AA88H6M9-F1
#
_cell.length_a   1.000
_cell.length_b   1.000
_cell.length_c   1.000
_cell.angle_alpha   90.00
_cell.angle_beta   90.00
_cell.angle_gamma   90.00
#
_symmetry.space_group_name_H-M   'P 1'
#
loop_
_entity.id
_entity.type
_entity.pdbx_description
1 polymer ?
#
loop_
_entity_poly.entity_id
_entity_poly.type
_entity_poly.pdbx_seq_one_letter_code
_entity_poly.pdbx_strand_id
1 'polypeptide(L)' 'MPPQELPPTQAAAKYHSLRVYCQVQIWLGNPVDPLRLGWKLQDNEVFAPKKTDLPAAPSQLLKIIMLVSY' A
#
# COMPACT_ATOMS: atom_id res chain seq x y z
N MET A 1 -2.90 19.86 -5.99
CA MET A 1 -3.24 18.79 -5.04
C MET A 1 -1.97 18.04 -4.69
N PRO A 2 -1.61 17.93 -3.40
CA PRO A 2 -0.58 16.99 -3.01
C PRO A 2 -1.04 15.56 -3.39
N PRO A 3 -0.14 14.67 -3.84
CA PRO A 3 -0.48 13.32 -4.33
C PRO A 3 -1.09 12.38 -3.27
N GLN A 4 -1.41 12.89 -2.08
CA GLN A 4 -1.94 12.18 -0.92
C GLN A 4 -3.47 12.13 -0.86
N GLU A 5 -4.19 12.83 -1.76
CA GLU A 5 -5.64 13.05 -1.69
C GLU A 5 -6.46 12.36 -2.80
N LEU A 6 -5.87 11.45 -3.56
CA LEU A 6 -6.67 10.62 -4.46
C LEU A 6 -7.56 9.70 -3.61
N PRO A 7 -8.87 9.55 -3.94
CA PRO A 7 -9.74 8.65 -3.21
C PRO A 7 -9.09 7.25 -3.17
N PRO A 8 -9.11 6.57 -2.02
CA PRO A 8 -8.45 5.28 -1.88
C PRO A 8 -9.03 4.33 -2.93
N THR A 9 -8.17 3.83 -3.81
CA THR A 9 -8.56 2.80 -4.77
C THR A 9 -8.98 1.55 -4.00
N GLN A 10 -9.81 0.70 -4.59
CA GLN A 10 -10.18 -0.59 -3.99
C GLN A 10 -8.95 -1.41 -3.60
N ALA A 11 -7.87 -1.33 -4.39
CA ALA A 11 -6.57 -1.91 -4.07
C ALA A 11 -5.96 -1.33 -2.79
N ALA A 12 -5.92 0.00 -2.64
CA ALA A 12 -5.41 0.64 -1.43
C ALA A 12 -6.23 0.28 -0.18
N ALA A 13 -7.56 0.24 -0.31
CA ALA A 13 -8.47 -0.16 0.76
C ALA A 13 -8.21 -1.61 1.21
N LYS A 14 -8.05 -2.56 0.27
CA LYS A 14 -7.70 -3.95 0.55
C LYS A 14 -6.45 -4.06 1.41
N TYR A 15 -5.36 -3.40 1.03
CA TYR A 15 -4.12 -3.47 1.83
C TYR A 15 -4.21 -2.70 3.14
N HIS A 16 -5.00 -1.63 3.22
CA HIS A 16 -5.28 -0.98 4.49
C HIS A 16 -5.95 -1.95 5.48
N SER A 17 -7.03 -2.63 5.06
CA SER A 17 -7.73 -3.61 5.89
C SER A 17 -6.82 -4.76 6.35
N LEU A 18 -5.95 -5.28 5.47
CA LEU A 18 -4.99 -6.34 5.83
C LEU A 18 -4.01 -5.90 6.92
N ARG A 19 -3.48 -4.67 6.84
CA ARG A 19 -2.54 -4.16 7.85
C ARG A 19 -3.21 -3.94 9.19
N VAL A 20 -4.43 -3.39 9.20
CA VAL A 20 -5.21 -3.21 10.43
C VAL A 20 -5.49 -4.58 11.06
N TYR A 21 -5.93 -5.56 10.27
CA TYR A 21 -6.15 -6.92 10.74
C TYR A 21 -4.86 -7.53 11.33
N CYS A 22 -3.73 -7.44 10.62
CA CYS A 22 -2.44 -7.92 11.10
C CYS A 22 -2.06 -7.30 12.45
N GLN A 23 -2.23 -5.98 12.60
CA GLN A 23 -1.89 -5.26 13.83
C GLN A 23 -2.75 -5.71 15.01
N VAL A 24 -4.05 -5.89 14.78
CA VAL A 24 -4.98 -6.39 15.81
C VAL A 24 -4.63 -7.83 16.21
N GLN A 25 -4.31 -8.70 15.26
CA GLN A 25 -3.90 -10.08 15.56
C GLN A 25 -2.63 -10.14 16.41
N ILE A 26 -1.66 -9.26 16.14
CA ILE A 26 -0.44 -9.12 16.95
C ILE A 26 -0.78 -8.68 18.38
N TRP A 27 -1.67 -7.69 18.55
CA TRP A 27 -2.10 -7.24 19.88
C TRP A 27 -2.82 -8.33 20.68
N LEU A 28 -3.51 -9.24 19.99
CA LEU A 28 -4.16 -10.40 20.59
C LEU A 28 -3.19 -11.56 20.90
N GLY A 29 -1.91 -11.46 20.50
CA GLY A 29 -0.91 -12.51 20.69
C GLY A 29 -1.07 -13.71 19.75
N ASN A 30 -1.84 -13.58 18.68
CA ASN A 30 -2.01 -14.65 17.71
C ASN A 30 -0.76 -14.77 16.82
N PRO A 31 -0.37 -15.99 16.39
CA PRO A 31 0.69 -16.14 15.41
C PRO A 31 0.21 -15.60 14.06
N VAL A 32 0.98 -14.69 13.48
CA VAL A 32 0.65 -14.02 12.22
C VAL A 32 1.85 -14.10 11.28
N ASP A 33 1.59 -14.31 9.99
CA ASP A 33 2.59 -14.16 8.93
C ASP A 33 2.36 -12.81 8.21
N PRO A 34 3.19 -11.78 8.47
CA PRO A 34 3.03 -10.46 7.87
C PRO A 34 3.10 -10.47 6.33
N LEU A 35 3.87 -11.39 5.73
CA LEU A 35 4.01 -11.48 4.27
C LEU A 35 2.69 -11.82 3.59
N ARG A 36 1.81 -12.54 4.28
CA ARG A 36 0.47 -12.87 3.81
C ARG A 36 -0.54 -11.75 4.07
N LEU A 37 -0.23 -10.78 4.93
CA LEU A 37 -1.15 -9.73 5.38
C LEU A 37 -0.68 -8.32 4.98
N GLY A 38 -0.24 -8.17 3.74
CA GLY A 38 0.01 -6.86 3.18
C GLY A 38 1.31 -6.22 3.67
N TRP A 39 2.27 -7.01 4.13
CA TRP A 39 3.66 -6.60 4.30
C TRP A 39 4.54 -7.24 3.24
N LYS A 40 5.67 -6.60 2.95
CA LYS A 40 6.72 -7.13 2.08
C LYS A 40 8.06 -6.99 2.79
N LEU A 41 8.94 -7.95 2.56
CA LEU A 41 10.34 -7.83 2.96
C LEU A 41 11.06 -6.95 1.93
N GLN A 42 11.78 -5.93 2.41
CA GLN A 42 12.69 -5.14 1.57
C GLN A 42 14.08 -5.77 1.57
N ASP A 43 14.94 -5.32 0.65
CA ASP A 43 16.30 -5.86 0.45
C ASP A 43 17.19 -5.71 1.69
N ASN A 44 16.85 -4.79 2.59
CA ASN A 44 17.51 -4.57 3.88
C ASN A 44 16.92 -5.42 5.02
N GLU A 45 16.17 -6.47 4.70
CA GLU A 45 15.47 -7.34 5.65
C GLU A 45 14.44 -6.63 6.54
N VAL A 46 14.04 -5.40 6.19
CA VAL A 46 13.01 -4.65 6.91
C VAL A 46 11.64 -4.91 6.31
N PHE A 47 10.68 -5.25 7.16
CA PHE A 47 9.28 -5.33 6.76
C PHE A 47 8.71 -3.94 6.49
N ALA A 48 8.16 -3.77 5.29
CA ALA A 48 7.46 -2.55 4.91
C ALA A 48 6.02 -2.84 4.50
N PRO A 49 5.07 -1.93 4.81
CA PRO A 49 3.69 -2.11 4.44
C PRO A 49 3.52 -2.01 2.92
N LYS A 50 2.87 -2.99 2.32
CA LYS A 50 2.31 -2.88 0.97
C LYS A 50 1.12 -1.93 1.04
N LYS A 51 1.17 -0.85 0.26
CA LYS A 51 0.13 0.20 0.28
C LYS A 51 -0.92 0.00 -0.83
N THR A 52 -0.50 -0.54 -1.97
CA THR A 52 -1.32 -0.85 -3.15
C THR A 52 -0.58 -1.88 -4.01
N ASP A 53 -1.27 -2.60 -4.88
CA ASP A 53 -0.71 -3.38 -5.99
C ASP A 53 -1.04 -2.78 -7.37
N LEU A 54 -1.85 -1.72 -7.40
CA LEU A 54 -2.15 -0.95 -8.60
C LEU A 54 -1.39 0.37 -8.59
N PRO A 55 -1.03 0.92 -9.77
CA PRO A 55 -0.51 2.27 -9.86
C PRO A 55 -1.55 3.27 -9.34
N ALA A 56 -1.09 4.42 -8.86
CA ALA A 56 -1.96 5.47 -8.31
C ALA A 56 -2.99 5.99 -9.34
N ALA A 57 -2.66 5.92 -10.62
CA ALA A 57 -3.53 6.26 -11.74
C ALA A 57 -3.13 5.45 -12.99
N PRO A 58 -4.00 5.35 -14.00
CA PRO A 58 -3.65 4.83 -15.33
C PRO A 58 -2.41 5.52 -15.92
N SER A 59 -1.58 4.75 -16.62
CA SER A 59 -0.30 5.23 -17.17
C SER A 59 -0.44 6.40 -18.15
N GLN A 60 -1.54 6.46 -18.91
CA GLN A 60 -1.87 7.57 -19.80
C GLN A 60 -2.07 8.89 -19.04
N LEU A 61 -2.76 8.84 -17.90
CA LEU A 61 -2.96 10.00 -17.03
C LEU A 61 -1.67 10.43 -16.35
N LEU A 62 -0.85 9.47 -15.88
CA LEU A 62 0.46 9.77 -15.30
C LEU A 62 1.39 10.47 -16.30
N LYS A 63 1.36 10.07 -17.58
CA LYS A 63 2.14 10.74 -18.63
C LYS A 63 1.74 12.21 -18.80
N ILE A 64 0.44 12.52 -18.80
CA ILE A 64 -0.04 13.90 -18.91
C ILE A 64 0.44 14.74 -17.73
N ILE A 65 0.34 14.21 -16.51
CA ILE A 65 0.72 14.93 -15.29
C ILE A 65 2.25 15.13 -15.21
N MET A 66 3.04 14.10 -15.54
CA MET A 66 4.51 14.18 -15.46
C MET A 66 5.13 14.99 -16.61
N LEU A 67 4.49 15.06 -17.79
CA LEU A 67 4.97 15.89 -18.92
C LEU A 67 4.90 17.40 -18.63
N VAL A 68 4.00 17.84 -17.76
CA VAL A 68 3.81 19.26 -17.37
C VAL A 68 4.73 19.66 -16.20
N SER A 69 5.57 18.74 -15.72
CA SER A 69 6.42 18.93 -14.54
C SER A 69 7.89 19.26 -14.85
N TYR A 70 8.22 19.64 -16.10
CA TYR A 70 9.58 20.02 -16.55
C TYR A 70 9.65 21.48 -16.98
#